data_AF-A0A926M5V5-F1
#
_entry.id   AF-A0A926M5V5-F1
#
_cell.length_a   1.000
_cell.length_b   1.000
_cell.length_c   1.000
_cell.angle_alpha   90.00
_cell.angle_beta   90.00
_cell.angle_gamma   90.00
#
_symmetry.space_group_name_H-M   'P 1'
#
loop_
_entity.id
_entity.type
_entity.pdbx_description
1 polymer ?
#
loop_
_entity_poly.entity_id
_entity_poly.type
_entity_poly.pdbx_seq_one_letter_code
_entity_poly.pdbx_strand_id
1 'polypeptide(L)'
;MKRLIILIILFSNFAFADQKDARLIELFDKLFLSTNNMEASKLLFNIWDIWSIADNQETQILFDEANQFMDVGELDNAIELFSKVIEQSPEFAEGWNKRATVYFLKGELNKSISDIEKTLYLEPRHFGALDGLAEIYLIKDDLLGAAATYRRILEIIPSSKKSQDRLRLINDLLV
;
A
#
# COMPACT_ATOMS: atom_id res chain seq x y z
N MET A 1 29.56 26.00 44.80
CA MET A 1 28.28 25.44 44.30
C MET A 1 28.30 25.48 42.78
N LYS A 2 28.54 24.34 42.10
CA LYS A 2 28.55 24.28 40.62
C LYS A 2 27.11 24.14 40.14
N ARG A 3 26.63 25.09 39.34
CA ARG A 3 25.30 25.03 38.69
C ARG A 3 25.40 24.04 37.52
N LEU A 4 24.68 22.93 37.62
CA LEU A 4 24.50 21.98 36.54
C LEU A 4 23.45 22.56 35.58
N ILE A 5 23.89 22.94 34.38
CA ILE A 5 22.99 23.34 33.29
C ILE A 5 22.57 22.05 32.60
N ILE A 6 21.29 21.67 32.75
CA ILE A 6 20.69 20.57 31.99
C ILE A 6 20.27 21.14 30.64
N LEU A 7 20.97 20.72 29.59
CA LEU A 7 20.63 21.02 28.20
C LEU A 7 19.52 20.05 27.79
N ILE A 8 18.27 20.52 27.71
CA ILE A 8 17.17 19.74 27.14
C ILE A 8 17.30 19.85 25.62
N ILE A 9 17.83 18.80 24.99
CA ILE A 9 17.84 18.67 23.53
C ILE A 9 16.44 18.19 23.12
N LEU A 10 15.65 19.10 22.58
CA LEU A 10 14.39 18.77 21.92
C LEU A 10 14.72 18.17 20.54
N PHE A 11 14.78 16.84 20.45
CA PHE A 11 14.70 16.16 19.16
C PHE A 11 13.26 16.29 18.67
N SER A 12 13.05 17.06 17.60
CA SER A 12 11.84 16.95 16.79
C SER A 12 11.82 15.54 16.19
N ASN A 13 11.08 14.63 16.82
CA ASN A 13 10.81 13.30 16.28
C ASN A 13 9.99 13.45 14.99
N PHE A 14 10.65 13.50 13.84
CA PHE A 14 10.06 12.93 12.64
C PHE A 14 10.04 11.42 12.88
N ALA A 15 8.93 10.92 13.44
CA ALA A 15 8.76 9.49 13.68
C ALA A 15 8.50 8.85 12.31
N PHE A 16 9.55 8.28 11.72
CA PHE A 16 9.42 7.36 10.59
C PHE A 16 8.47 6.22 10.99
N ALA A 17 7.66 5.80 10.03
CA ALA A 17 6.69 4.73 10.18
C ALA A 17 6.68 3.96 8.86
N ASP A 18 6.46 2.65 8.90
CA ASP A 18 6.37 1.82 7.70
C ASP A 18 5.36 0.69 7.97
N GLN A 19 5.35 -0.36 7.15
CA GLN A 19 4.48 -1.53 7.38
C GLN A 19 4.75 -2.28 8.70
N LYS A 20 5.81 -1.96 9.45
CA LYS A 20 6.15 -2.55 10.76
C LYS A 20 5.71 -1.66 11.92
N ASP A 21 5.08 -0.51 11.66
CA ASP A 21 4.60 0.39 12.72
C ASP A 21 3.54 -0.32 13.59
N ALA A 22 3.75 -0.30 14.91
CA ALA A 22 2.90 -0.99 15.87
C ALA A 22 1.45 -0.47 15.88
N ARG A 23 1.21 0.78 15.44
CA ARG A 23 -0.14 1.36 15.31
C ARG A 23 -1.00 0.59 14.30
N LEU A 24 -0.37 -0.06 13.32
CA LEU A 24 -1.08 -0.86 12.32
C LEU A 24 -1.83 -2.03 12.95
N ILE A 25 -1.33 -2.60 14.05
CA ILE A 25 -1.97 -3.74 14.72
C ILE A 25 -3.40 -3.37 15.14
N GLU A 26 -3.55 -2.29 15.91
CA GLU A 26 -4.86 -1.84 16.38
C GLU A 26 -5.75 -1.35 15.23
N LEU A 27 -5.17 -0.72 14.20
CA LEU A 27 -5.92 -0.28 13.02
C LEU A 27 -6.51 -1.46 12.25
N PHE A 28 -5.75 -2.53 12.04
CA PHE A 28 -6.23 -3.73 11.37
C PHE A 28 -7.28 -4.49 12.20
N ASP A 29 -7.11 -4.58 13.53
CA ASP A 29 -8.12 -5.18 14.41
C ASP A 29 -9.46 -4.44 14.31
N LYS A 30 -9.42 -3.10 14.37
CA LYS A 30 -10.62 -2.26 14.20
C LYS A 30 -11.21 -2.39 12.79
N LEU A 31 -10.36 -2.45 11.77
CA LEU A 31 -10.78 -2.56 10.38
C LEU A 31 -11.53 -3.87 10.14
N PHE A 32 -11.04 -4.96 10.70
CA PHE A 32 -11.67 -6.27 10.65
C PHE A 32 -13.05 -6.28 11.32
N LEU A 33 -13.18 -5.61 12.47
CA LEU A 33 -14.43 -5.52 13.24
C LEU A 33 -15.41 -4.47 12.70
N SER A 34 -14.98 -3.60 11.79
CA SER A 34 -15.81 -2.53 11.25
C SER A 34 -17.03 -3.09 10.52
N THR A 35 -18.21 -2.53 10.82
CA THR A 35 -19.49 -2.99 10.24
C THR A 35 -20.10 -2.01 9.25
N ASN A 36 -19.51 -0.82 9.12
CA ASN A 36 -19.98 0.23 8.22
C ASN A 36 -18.83 0.83 7.40
N ASN A 37 -19.17 1.28 6.18
CA ASN A 37 -18.18 1.75 5.21
C ASN A 37 -17.45 3.04 5.63
N MET A 38 -18.11 3.91 6.41
CA MET A 38 -17.53 5.19 6.81
C MET A 38 -16.38 4.98 7.81
N GLU A 39 -16.59 4.13 8.80
CA GLU A 39 -15.56 3.75 9.76
C GLU A 39 -14.40 3.02 9.08
N ALA A 40 -14.69 2.02 8.24
CA ALA A 40 -13.69 1.32 7.45
C ALA A 40 -12.84 2.30 6.62
N SER A 41 -13.48 3.27 5.95
CA SER A 41 -12.77 4.27 5.13
C SER A 41 -11.79 5.12 5.95
N LYS A 42 -12.16 5.52 7.18
CA LYS A 42 -11.26 6.26 8.07
C LYS A 42 -10.08 5.42 8.53
N LEU A 43 -10.31 4.15 8.83
CA LEU A 43 -9.25 3.22 9.23
C LEU A 43 -8.28 2.94 8.10
N LEU A 44 -8.80 2.72 6.88
CA LEU A 44 -7.99 2.56 5.67
C LEU A 44 -7.15 3.81 5.39
N PHE A 45 -7.72 5.01 5.53
CA PHE A 45 -6.98 6.27 5.41
C PHE A 45 -5.81 6.34 6.39
N ASN A 46 -6.04 6.03 7.68
CA ASN A 46 -4.98 6.03 8.68
C ASN A 46 -3.89 4.98 8.40
N ILE A 47 -4.24 3.83 7.83
CA ILE A 47 -3.26 2.82 7.43
C ILE A 47 -2.42 3.34 6.25
N TRP A 48 -3.04 3.96 5.26
CA TRP A 48 -2.33 4.60 4.15
C TRP A 48 -1.37 5.69 4.60
N ASP A 49 -1.79 6.53 5.56
CA ASP A 49 -0.94 7.58 6.13
C ASP A 49 0.33 6.99 6.74
N ILE A 50 0.24 5.83 7.40
CA ILE A 50 1.40 5.13 7.97
C ILE A 50 2.25 4.49 6.86
N TRP A 51 1.63 3.77 5.94
CA TRP A 51 2.35 3.11 4.83
C TRP A 51 3.01 4.06 3.86
N SER A 52 2.61 5.33 3.82
CA SER A 52 3.21 6.34 2.93
C SER A 52 4.43 7.03 3.53
N ILE A 53 4.79 6.71 4.78
CA ILE A 53 5.98 7.22 5.43
C ILE A 53 7.14 6.27 5.09
N ALA A 54 8.26 6.81 4.61
CA ALA A 54 9.48 6.06 4.37
C ALA A 54 10.32 5.95 5.66
N ASP A 55 11.35 5.09 5.64
CA ASP A 55 12.24 4.87 6.79
C ASP A 55 13.27 5.99 7.01
N ASN A 56 13.47 6.87 6.02
CA ASN A 56 14.35 8.03 6.11
C ASN A 56 13.86 9.20 5.23
N GLN A 57 14.35 10.41 5.51
CA GLN A 57 13.90 11.63 4.86
C GLN A 57 14.28 11.72 3.38
N GLU A 58 15.44 11.19 2.99
CA GLU A 58 15.90 11.22 1.60
C GLU A 58 14.97 10.38 0.72
N THR A 59 14.65 9.17 1.16
CA THR A 59 13.70 8.29 0.50
C THR A 59 12.29 8.88 0.49
N GLN A 60 11.86 9.55 1.56
CA GLN A 60 10.56 10.24 1.58
C GLN A 60 10.46 11.31 0.48
N ILE A 61 11.50 12.12 0.31
CA ILE A 61 11.53 13.17 -0.72
C ILE A 61 11.40 12.56 -2.12
N LEU A 62 12.15 11.49 -2.39
CA LEU A 62 12.06 10.78 -3.67
C LEU A 62 10.67 10.17 -3.89
N PHE A 63 10.08 9.60 -2.84
CA PHE A 63 8.75 9.01 -2.89
C PHE A 63 7.66 10.05 -3.17
N ASP A 64 7.73 11.20 -2.50
CA ASP A 64 6.79 12.30 -2.71
C ASP A 64 6.91 12.89 -4.12
N GLU A 65 8.13 13.08 -4.63
CA GLU A 65 8.39 13.55 -6.00
C GLU A 65 7.90 12.53 -7.06
N ALA A 66 8.14 11.23 -6.82
CA ALA A 66 7.63 10.17 -7.69
C ALA A 66 6.10 10.16 -7.77
N ASN A 67 5.41 10.37 -6.64
CA ASN A 67 3.95 10.51 -6.61
C ASN A 67 3.49 11.72 -7.41
N GLN A 68 4.18 12.87 -7.32
CA GLN A 68 3.84 14.05 -8.13
C GLN A 68 3.94 13.77 -9.64
N PHE A 69 5.00 13.10 -10.09
CA PHE A 69 5.13 12.70 -11.50
C PHE A 69 4.02 11.73 -11.92
N MET A 70 3.69 10.77 -11.05
CA MET A 70 2.57 9.85 -11.30
C MET A 70 1.23 10.60 -11.43
N ASP A 71 0.95 11.57 -10.55
CA ASP A 71 -0.29 12.35 -10.54
C ASP A 71 -0.46 13.20 -11.81
N VAL A 72 0.63 13.71 -12.38
CA VAL A 72 0.59 14.47 -13.65
C VAL A 72 0.70 13.58 -14.90
N GLY A 73 0.80 12.26 -14.73
CA GLY A 73 0.86 11.29 -15.83
C GLY A 73 2.23 11.12 -16.48
N GLU A 74 3.29 11.68 -15.88
CA GLU A 74 4.68 11.53 -16.32
C GLU A 74 5.25 10.19 -15.81
N LEU A 75 4.68 9.10 -16.33
CA LEU A 75 4.85 7.75 -15.79
C LEU A 75 6.30 7.24 -15.85
N ASP A 76 7.08 7.63 -16.86
CA ASP A 76 8.49 7.21 -16.97
C ASP A 76 9.36 7.85 -15.88
N ASN A 77 9.15 9.14 -15.58
CA ASN A 77 9.85 9.82 -14.49
C ASN A 77 9.44 9.24 -13.13
N ALA A 78 8.16 8.91 -12.96
CA ALA A 78 7.67 8.25 -11.75
C ALA A 78 8.34 6.87 -11.55
N ILE A 79 8.49 6.06 -12.60
CA ILE A 79 9.20 4.77 -12.53
C ILE A 79 10.66 4.96 -12.13
N GLU A 80 11.35 5.95 -12.71
CA GLU A 80 12.76 6.21 -12.37
C GLU A 80 12.90 6.54 -10.88
N LEU A 81 12.06 7.44 -10.35
CA LEU A 81 12.15 7.84 -8.95
C LEU A 81 11.70 6.74 -8.00
N PHE A 82 10.61 6.01 -8.28
CA PHE A 82 10.25 4.85 -7.46
C PHE A 82 11.32 3.77 -7.49
N SER A 83 12.08 3.63 -8.58
CA SER A 83 13.22 2.71 -8.61
C SER A 83 14.33 3.16 -7.66
N LYS A 84 14.62 4.46 -7.57
CA LYS A 84 15.56 5.01 -6.57
C LYS A 84 15.05 4.82 -5.14
N VAL A 85 13.75 5.02 -4.90
CA VAL A 85 13.11 4.73 -3.60
C VAL A 85 13.37 3.28 -3.19
N ILE A 86 13.17 2.34 -4.11
CA ILE A 86 13.36 0.91 -3.87
C ILE A 86 14.84 0.55 -3.67
N GLU A 87 15.76 1.19 -4.40
CA GLU A 87 17.20 0.99 -4.23
C GLU A 87 17.68 1.45 -2.83
N GLN A 88 17.14 2.57 -2.33
CA GLN A 88 17.48 3.11 -1.02
C GLN A 88 16.80 2.33 0.13
N SER A 89 15.52 2.01 -0.03
CA SER A 89 14.69 1.37 1.00
C SER A 89 13.99 0.15 0.41
N PRO A 90 14.72 -0.95 0.15
CA PRO A 90 14.17 -2.15 -0.51
C PRO A 90 13.11 -2.86 0.32
N GLU A 91 13.03 -2.55 1.62
CA GLU A 91 12.04 -3.08 2.54
C GLU A 91 10.80 -2.18 2.65
N PHE A 92 10.73 -1.04 1.95
CA PHE A 92 9.57 -0.15 1.99
C PHE A 92 8.48 -0.63 1.03
N ALA A 93 7.45 -1.30 1.58
CA ALA A 93 6.45 -2.00 0.78
C ALA A 93 5.67 -1.08 -0.19
N GLU A 94 5.40 0.15 0.22
CA GLU A 94 4.63 1.10 -0.58
C GLU A 94 5.42 1.64 -1.78
N GLY A 95 6.75 1.75 -1.68
CA GLY A 95 7.60 2.08 -2.83
C GLY A 95 7.44 1.09 -3.99
N TRP A 96 7.43 -0.21 -3.67
CA TRP A 96 7.13 -1.27 -4.63
C TRP A 96 5.70 -1.16 -5.18
N ASN A 97 4.71 -0.93 -4.32
CA ASN A 97 3.30 -0.84 -4.72
C ASN A 97 3.04 0.33 -5.67
N LYS A 98 3.63 1.50 -5.39
CA LYS A 98 3.50 2.66 -6.28
C LYS A 98 4.12 2.39 -7.64
N ARG A 99 5.33 1.82 -7.71
CA ARG A 99 5.92 1.44 -9.00
C ARG A 99 5.08 0.40 -9.74
N ALA A 100 4.51 -0.56 -9.02
CA ALA A 100 3.56 -1.52 -9.59
C ALA A 100 2.34 -0.83 -10.20
N THR A 101 1.81 0.19 -9.53
CA THR A 101 0.68 1.00 -10.02
C THR A 101 1.07 1.74 -11.30
N VAL A 102 2.27 2.34 -11.35
CA VAL A 102 2.74 3.01 -12.57
C VAL A 102 2.91 2.02 -13.72
N TYR A 103 3.47 0.83 -13.48
CA TYR A 103 3.55 -0.23 -14.49
C TYR A 103 2.17 -0.69 -14.97
N PHE A 104 1.20 -0.79 -14.06
CA PHE A 104 -0.19 -1.10 -14.43
C PHE A 104 -0.77 -0.03 -15.35
N LEU A 105 -0.59 1.25 -15.03
CA LEU A 105 -1.05 2.37 -15.86
C LEU A 105 -0.40 2.38 -17.25
N LYS A 106 0.83 1.89 -17.38
CA LYS A 106 1.53 1.69 -18.66
C LYS A 106 1.13 0.42 -19.41
N GLY A 107 0.29 -0.45 -18.82
CA GLY A 107 -0.06 -1.75 -19.38
C GLY A 107 1.05 -2.80 -19.25
N GLU A 108 2.10 -2.53 -18.47
CA GLU A 108 3.23 -3.44 -18.22
C GLU A 108 2.89 -4.45 -17.12
N LEU A 109 1.82 -5.22 -17.33
CA LEU A 109 1.17 -6.04 -16.29
C LEU A 109 2.10 -7.03 -15.60
N ASN A 110 3.05 -7.65 -16.31
CA ASN A 110 3.98 -8.61 -15.71
C ASN A 110 4.96 -7.93 -14.75
N LYS A 111 5.41 -6.70 -15.04
CA LYS A 111 6.26 -5.94 -14.10
C LYS A 111 5.45 -5.47 -12.90
N SER A 112 4.21 -5.06 -13.13
CA SER A 112 3.27 -4.72 -12.05
C SER A 112 3.06 -5.90 -11.09
N ILE A 113 2.81 -7.11 -11.61
CA ILE A 113 2.69 -8.32 -10.79
C ILE A 113 3.97 -8.57 -9.99
N SER A 114 5.15 -8.47 -10.61
CA SER A 114 6.42 -8.70 -9.91
C SER A 114 6.62 -7.74 -8.73
N ASP A 115 6.28 -6.46 -8.90
CA ASP A 115 6.38 -5.47 -7.82
C ASP A 115 5.28 -5.69 -6.75
N ILE A 116 4.06 -6.07 -7.16
CA ILE A 116 2.99 -6.47 -6.24
C ILE A 116 3.40 -7.67 -5.38
N GLU A 117 4.03 -8.69 -5.97
CA GLU A 117 4.51 -9.86 -5.23
C GLU A 117 5.52 -9.45 -4.16
N LYS A 118 6.41 -8.52 -4.47
CA LYS A 118 7.35 -7.97 -3.50
C LYS A 118 6.65 -7.14 -2.42
N THR A 119 5.66 -6.31 -2.76
CA THR A 119 4.83 -5.61 -1.77
C THR A 119 4.14 -6.60 -0.84
N LEU A 120 3.49 -7.64 -1.36
CA LEU A 120 2.74 -8.63 -0.58
C LEU A 120 3.65 -9.57 0.23
N TYR A 121 4.91 -9.73 -0.17
CA TYR A 121 5.92 -10.38 0.64
C TYR A 121 6.28 -9.54 1.88
N LEU A 122 6.40 -8.22 1.71
CA LEU A 122 6.76 -7.28 2.78
C LEU A 122 5.58 -6.95 3.71
N GLU A 123 4.38 -6.81 3.15
CA GLU A 123 3.12 -6.57 3.87
C GLU A 123 1.99 -7.42 3.25
N PRO A 124 1.74 -8.63 3.78
CA PRO A 124 0.73 -9.54 3.24
C PRO A 124 -0.71 -9.00 3.25
N ARG A 125 -0.99 -7.98 4.07
CA ARG A 125 -2.29 -7.32 4.20
C ARG A 125 -2.41 -6.06 3.33
N HIS A 126 -1.46 -5.82 2.42
CA HIS A 126 -1.43 -4.63 1.58
C HIS A 126 -2.62 -4.57 0.60
N PHE A 127 -3.73 -4.00 1.06
CA PHE A 127 -5.00 -4.09 0.35
C PHE A 127 -5.01 -3.34 -0.99
N GLY A 128 -4.18 -2.30 -1.17
CA GLY A 128 -4.01 -1.66 -2.48
C GLY A 128 -3.29 -2.55 -3.51
N ALA A 129 -2.33 -3.37 -3.06
CA ALA A 129 -1.61 -4.28 -3.94
C ALA A 129 -2.47 -5.50 -4.30
N LEU A 130 -3.28 -5.99 -3.34
CA LEU A 130 -4.30 -7.01 -3.62
C LEU A 130 -5.36 -6.49 -4.60
N ASP A 131 -5.82 -5.24 -4.43
CA ASP A 131 -6.76 -4.63 -5.38
C ASP A 131 -6.15 -4.57 -6.78
N GLY A 132 -4.91 -4.07 -6.92
CA GLY A 132 -4.20 -4.06 -8.20
C GLY A 132 -4.05 -5.46 -8.82
N LEU A 133 -3.71 -6.46 -8.01
CA LEU A 133 -3.59 -7.85 -8.46
C LEU A 133 -4.92 -8.42 -8.97
N ALA A 134 -6.02 -8.16 -8.27
CA ALA A 134 -7.35 -8.59 -8.68
C ALA A 134 -7.73 -7.96 -10.03
N GLU A 135 -7.48 -6.66 -10.22
CA GLU A 135 -7.74 -5.98 -11.50
C GLU A 135 -6.87 -6.56 -12.63
N ILE A 136 -5.59 -6.86 -12.38
CA ILE A 136 -4.73 -7.52 -13.38
C ILE A 136 -5.27 -8.90 -13.75
N TYR A 137 -5.73 -9.70 -12.79
CA TYR A 137 -6.34 -11.00 -13.09
C TYR A 137 -7.61 -10.85 -13.92
N LEU A 138 -8.46 -9.86 -13.63
CA LEU A 138 -9.64 -9.57 -14.45
C LEU A 138 -9.27 -9.17 -15.89
N ILE A 139 -8.24 -8.34 -16.08
CA ILE A 139 -7.74 -7.98 -17.42
C ILE A 139 -7.26 -9.22 -18.19
N LYS A 140 -6.69 -10.20 -17.48
CA LYS A 140 -6.19 -11.45 -18.06
C LYS A 140 -7.27 -12.54 -18.18
N ASP A 141 -8.54 -12.22 -17.89
CA ASP A 141 -9.67 -13.15 -17.85
C ASP A 141 -9.46 -14.33 -16.87
N ASP A 142 -8.58 -14.16 -15.88
CA ASP A 142 -8.33 -15.13 -14.81
C ASP A 142 -9.30 -14.88 -13.66
N LEU A 143 -10.55 -15.31 -13.87
CA LEU A 143 -11.62 -15.18 -12.89
C LEU A 143 -11.31 -15.91 -11.57
N LEU A 144 -10.61 -17.06 -11.62
CA LEU A 144 -10.25 -17.80 -10.42
C LEU A 144 -9.21 -17.07 -9.58
N GLY A 145 -8.18 -16.50 -10.23
CA GLY A 145 -7.17 -15.66 -9.59
C GLY A 145 -7.77 -14.39 -8.98
N ALA A 146 -8.67 -13.73 -9.70
CA ALA A 146 -9.41 -12.57 -9.20
C ALA A 146 -10.28 -12.92 -7.97
N ALA A 147 -11.07 -14.01 -8.04
CA ALA A 147 -11.89 -14.46 -6.92
C ALA A 147 -11.06 -14.83 -5.69
N ALA A 148 -9.93 -15.51 -5.87
CA ALA A 148 -9.01 -15.83 -4.77
C ALA A 148 -8.46 -14.56 -4.11
N THR A 149 -8.16 -13.54 -4.91
CA THR A 149 -7.62 -12.27 -4.41
C THR A 149 -8.67 -11.46 -3.66
N TYR A 150 -9.91 -11.36 -4.17
CA TYR A 150 -11.01 -10.72 -3.42
C TYR A 150 -11.31 -11.42 -2.10
N ARG A 151 -11.19 -12.76 -2.02
CA ARG A 151 -11.29 -13.48 -0.73
C ARG A 151 -10.23 -13.04 0.26
N ARG A 152 -8.97 -12.90 -0.17
CA ARG A 152 -7.89 -12.37 0.69
C ARG A 152 -8.18 -10.94 1.17
N ILE A 153 -8.74 -10.08 0.32
CA ILE A 153 -9.15 -8.73 0.73
C ILE A 153 -10.25 -8.82 1.81
N LEU A 154 -11.21 -9.72 1.67
CA LEU A 154 -12.29 -9.91 2.65
C LEU A 154 -11.82 -10.51 3.98
N GLU A 155 -10.69 -11.21 4.02
CA GLU A 155 -10.05 -11.63 5.27
C GLU A 155 -9.47 -10.43 6.06
N ILE A 156 -9.16 -9.32 5.37
CA ILE A 156 -8.60 -8.10 5.95
C ILE A 156 -9.70 -7.06 6.22
N ILE A 157 -10.61 -6.92 5.26
CA ILE A 157 -11.69 -5.93 5.24
C ILE A 157 -13.02 -6.66 4.99
N PRO A 158 -13.59 -7.36 5.98
CA PRO A 158 -14.83 -8.11 5.80
C PRO A 158 -15.99 -7.24 5.31
N SER A 159 -15.99 -5.95 5.65
CA SER A 159 -16.98 -4.95 5.26
C SER A 159 -16.81 -4.39 3.84
N SER A 160 -15.78 -4.81 3.08
CA SER A 160 -15.51 -4.30 1.73
C SER A 160 -16.60 -4.68 0.73
N LYS A 161 -17.59 -3.80 0.56
CA LYS A 161 -18.71 -4.01 -0.38
C LYS A 161 -18.23 -4.22 -1.82
N LYS A 162 -17.20 -3.48 -2.26
CA LYS A 162 -16.55 -3.67 -3.56
C LYS A 162 -16.13 -5.14 -3.75
N SER A 163 -15.39 -5.70 -2.80
CA SER A 163 -14.88 -7.07 -2.89
C SER A 163 -16.00 -8.10 -2.80
N GLN A 164 -17.01 -7.88 -1.96
CA GLN A 164 -18.20 -8.74 -1.87
C GLN A 164 -18.98 -8.78 -3.20
N ASP A 165 -19.22 -7.62 -3.81
CA ASP A 165 -19.96 -7.50 -5.06
C ASP A 165 -19.17 -8.12 -6.23
N ARG A 166 -17.86 -7.87 -6.31
CA ARG A 166 -16.96 -8.47 -7.32
C ARG A 166 -16.88 -9.99 -7.20
N LEU A 167 -16.70 -10.51 -5.99
CA LEU A 167 -16.63 -11.96 -5.77
C LEU A 167 -17.95 -12.66 -6.13
N ARG A 168 -19.09 -12.04 -5.81
CA ARG A 168 -20.41 -12.56 -6.21
C ARG A 168 -20.55 -12.64 -7.72
N LEU A 169 -20.25 -11.54 -8.42
CA LEU A 169 -20.33 -11.49 -9.88
C LEU A 169 -19.45 -12.56 -10.52
N ILE A 170 -18.22 -12.73 -10.05
CA ILE A 170 -17.32 -13.75 -10.57
C ILE A 170 -17.88 -15.15 -10.33
N ASN A 171 -18.40 -15.44 -9.13
CA ASN A 171 -18.99 -16.75 -8.86
C ASN A 171 -20.20 -17.02 -9.76
N ASP A 172 -21.03 -16.01 -10.03
CA ASP A 172 -22.17 -16.15 -10.94
C ASP A 172 -21.73 -16.45 -12.39
N LEU A 173 -20.54 -16.02 -12.79
CA LEU A 173 -19.96 -16.31 -14.12
C LEU A 173 -19.28 -17.69 -14.19
N LEU A 174 -18.96 -18.31 -13.06
CA LEU A 174 -18.26 -19.61 -12.97
C LEU A 174 -19.22 -20.80 -12.79
N VAL A 175 -20.52 -20.54 -12.58
CA VAL A 175 -21.60 -21.55 -12.49
C VAL A 175 -22.15 -21.86 -13.86
#